data_AF-A0A7S3M1B2-F1
#
_entry.id   AF-A0A7S3M1B2-F1
#
_cell.length_a   1.000
_cell.length_b   1.000
_cell.length_c   1.000
_cell.angle_alpha   90.00
_cell.angle_beta   90.00
_cell.angle_gamma   90.00
#
_symmetry.space_group_name_H-M   'P 1'
#
loop_
_entity.id
_entity.type
_entity.pdbx_description
1 polymer ?
#
loop_
_entity_poly.entity_id
_entity_poly.type
_entity_poly.pdbx_seq_one_letter_code
_entity_poly.pdbx_strand_id
1 'polypeptide(L)'
;VCAGAKSILDLPKTLEYLETQGVCVAGYRTDDFPAFFTPHSGLPVSCRLDGPGEAAALVAAQRQLGVSSGIVLGVPVPDDLAAEAAVVEEATRKALAECEAQGVKGNEVTPFLLKRINELTG
;
A
#
# COMPACT_ATOMS: atom_id res chain seq x y z
N VAL A 1 -1.43 3.28 -10.21
CA VAL A 1 -2.13 4.20 -9.29
C VAL A 1 -2.92 3.34 -8.31
N CYS A 2 -2.73 3.53 -7.02
CA CYS A 2 -3.41 2.74 -5.98
C CYS A 2 -3.43 3.49 -4.64
N ALA A 3 -4.19 2.96 -3.66
CA ALA A 3 -4.11 3.39 -2.26
C ALA A 3 -2.93 2.72 -1.52
N GLY A 4 -1.84 2.41 -2.20
CA GLY A 4 -0.73 1.61 -1.66
C GLY A 4 -0.93 0.09 -1.81
N ALA A 5 -0.21 -0.67 -1.00
CA ALA A 5 -0.32 -2.14 -0.96
C ALA A 5 -1.37 -2.56 0.07
N LYS A 6 -2.06 -3.68 -0.19
CA LYS A 6 -3.13 -4.19 0.70
C LYS A 6 -2.62 -4.33 2.14
N SER A 7 -3.45 -3.94 3.11
CA SER A 7 -3.12 -3.96 4.55
C SER A 7 -2.66 -5.32 5.08
N ILE A 8 -3.03 -6.41 4.42
CA ILE A 8 -2.58 -7.77 4.75
C ILE A 8 -1.09 -8.05 4.43
N LEU A 9 -0.38 -7.13 3.77
CA LEU A 9 0.98 -7.32 3.29
C LEU A 9 2.01 -6.62 4.20
N ASP A 10 3.26 -7.09 4.11
CA ASP A 10 4.40 -6.47 4.77
C ASP A 10 4.88 -5.26 3.95
N LEU A 11 4.46 -4.05 4.35
CA LEU A 11 4.76 -2.81 3.61
C LEU A 11 6.26 -2.49 3.57
N PRO A 12 7.04 -2.57 4.66
CA PRO A 12 8.48 -2.38 4.61
C PRO A 12 9.16 -3.31 3.59
N LYS A 13 8.87 -4.61 3.62
CA LYS A 13 9.43 -5.56 2.64
C LYS A 13 8.96 -5.29 1.22
N THR A 14 7.73 -4.80 1.05
CA THR A 14 7.20 -4.43 -0.27
C THR A 14 7.99 -3.28 -0.86
N LEU A 15 8.26 -2.22 -0.09
CA LEU A 15 9.03 -1.07 -0.55
C LEU A 15 10.48 -1.45 -0.88
N GLU A 16 11.14 -2.25 -0.02
CA GLU A 16 12.48 -2.80 -0.28
C GLU A 16 12.53 -3.62 -1.58
N TYR A 17 11.50 -4.44 -1.84
CA TYR A 17 11.41 -5.21 -3.08
C TYR A 17 11.24 -4.31 -4.31
N LEU A 18 10.37 -3.30 -4.22
CA LEU A 18 10.16 -2.33 -5.31
C LEU A 18 11.41 -1.52 -5.61
N GLU A 19 12.13 -1.08 -4.58
CA GLU A 19 13.43 -0.41 -4.73
C GLU A 19 14.44 -1.32 -5.43
N THR A 20 14.56 -2.58 -5.00
CA THR A 20 15.44 -3.57 -5.62
C THR A 20 15.12 -3.78 -7.11
N GLN A 21 13.84 -3.72 -7.49
CA GLN A 21 13.39 -3.83 -8.88
C GLN A 21 13.47 -2.51 -9.67
N GLY A 22 14.00 -1.44 -9.07
CA GLY A 22 14.09 -0.13 -9.70
C GLY A 22 12.74 0.51 -9.99
N VAL A 23 11.69 0.13 -9.24
CA VAL A 23 10.34 0.70 -9.38
C VAL A 23 10.26 1.98 -8.55
N CYS A 24 9.96 3.10 -9.20
CA CYS A 24 9.74 4.36 -8.51
C CYS A 24 8.39 4.32 -7.75
N VAL A 25 8.42 4.64 -6.47
CA VAL A 25 7.23 4.78 -5.63
C VAL A 25 7.02 6.26 -5.35
N ALA A 26 5.98 6.86 -5.95
CA ALA A 26 5.63 8.26 -5.80
C ALA A 26 4.36 8.43 -4.97
N GLY A 27 4.34 9.41 -4.07
CA GLY A 27 3.18 9.80 -3.28
C GLY A 27 2.43 10.97 -3.91
N TYR A 28 1.13 10.85 -4.11
CA TYR A 28 0.28 11.95 -4.57
C TYR A 28 -0.15 12.81 -3.39
N ARG A 29 0.39 14.03 -3.31
CA ARG A 29 0.18 14.99 -2.22
C ARG A 29 0.52 14.47 -0.83
N THR A 30 1.41 13.49 -0.76
CA THR A 30 1.88 12.86 0.48
C THR A 30 3.36 12.51 0.35
N ASP A 31 4.06 12.58 1.48
CA ASP A 31 5.44 12.10 1.63
C ASP A 31 5.48 10.67 2.20
N ASP A 32 4.32 10.11 2.49
CA ASP A 32 4.10 8.80 3.10
C ASP A 32 3.41 7.84 2.12
N PHE A 33 3.87 6.59 2.08
CA PHE A 33 3.27 5.53 1.28
C PHE A 33 1.96 5.08 1.91
N PRO A 34 0.81 5.19 1.24
CA PRO A 34 -0.47 4.83 1.85
C PRO A 34 -0.58 3.34 2.19
N ALA A 35 -1.34 2.99 3.22
CA ALA A 35 -1.51 1.62 3.72
C ALA A 35 -2.92 1.07 3.42
N PHE A 36 -3.39 1.28 2.20
CA PHE A 36 -4.69 0.83 1.67
C PHE A 36 -5.90 1.40 2.37
N PHE A 37 -6.17 0.99 3.61
CA PHE A 37 -7.24 1.55 4.41
C PHE A 37 -6.78 2.84 5.09
N THR A 38 -5.57 2.90 5.65
CA THR A 38 -5.11 4.13 6.31
C THR A 38 -4.37 5.05 5.32
N PRO A 39 -4.56 6.38 5.43
CA PRO A 39 -3.86 7.34 4.58
C PRO A 39 -2.34 7.36 4.83
N HIS A 40 -1.91 6.87 6.01
CA HIS A 40 -0.53 6.86 6.46
C HIS A 40 -0.09 5.46 6.89
N SER A 41 1.07 5.02 6.41
CA SER A 41 1.80 3.83 6.87
C SER A 41 2.98 4.16 7.78
N GLY A 42 3.46 5.41 7.76
CA GLY A 42 4.72 5.81 8.40
C GLY A 42 5.96 5.53 7.56
N LEU A 43 5.81 5.03 6.32
CA LEU A 43 6.90 4.69 5.41
C LEU A 43 7.03 5.75 4.32
N PRO A 44 8.24 6.23 4.01
CA PRO A 44 8.43 7.29 3.02
C PRO A 44 8.22 6.79 1.58
N VAL A 45 7.74 7.68 0.72
CA VAL A 45 7.81 7.49 -0.75
C VAL A 45 9.15 7.99 -1.31
N SER A 46 9.50 7.57 -2.52
CA SER A 46 10.71 8.05 -3.22
C SER A 46 10.61 9.52 -3.63
N CYS A 47 9.40 9.99 -3.96
CA CYS A 47 9.13 11.40 -4.25
C CYS A 47 7.65 11.75 -4.05
N ARG A 48 7.39 13.02 -3.75
CA ARG A 48 6.06 13.60 -3.68
C ARG A 48 5.70 14.28 -5.00
N LEU A 49 4.44 14.17 -5.40
CA LEU A 49 3.83 14.83 -6.56
C LEU A 49 2.54 15.52 -6.13
N ASP A 50 2.39 16.81 -6.39
CA ASP A 50 1.23 17.59 -5.93
C ASP A 50 0.11 17.73 -6.98
N GLY A 51 0.36 17.28 -8.21
CA GLY A 51 -0.61 17.37 -9.30
C GLY A 51 -0.45 16.34 -10.42
N PRO A 52 -1.51 16.12 -11.22
CA PRO A 52 -1.48 15.19 -12.34
C PRO A 52 -0.46 15.60 -13.43
N GLY A 53 -0.17 16.89 -13.58
CA GLY A 53 0.87 17.37 -14.49
C GLY A 53 2.28 16.89 -14.10
N GLU A 54 2.60 16.89 -12.81
CA GLU A 54 3.87 16.37 -12.30
C GLU A 54 3.95 14.84 -12.45
N ALA A 55 2.85 14.13 -12.21
CA ALA A 55 2.77 12.70 -12.47
C ALA A 55 3.00 12.36 -13.95
N ALA A 56 2.41 13.13 -14.87
CA ALA A 56 2.65 12.97 -16.30
C ALA A 56 4.10 13.28 -16.68
N ALA A 57 4.70 14.31 -16.08
CA ALA A 57 6.12 14.65 -16.29
C ALA A 57 7.05 13.55 -15.79
N LEU A 58 6.77 12.93 -14.64
CA LEU A 58 7.53 11.79 -14.11
C LEU A 58 7.50 10.60 -15.09
N VAL A 59 6.32 10.25 -15.60
CA VAL A 59 6.16 9.17 -16.60
C VAL A 59 6.92 9.50 -17.88
N ALA A 60 6.86 10.75 -18.36
CA ALA A 60 7.58 11.18 -19.54
C ALA A 60 9.10 11.10 -19.35
N ALA A 61 9.61 11.55 -18.19
CA ALA A 61 11.02 11.49 -17.84
C ALA A 61 11.52 10.04 -17.75
N GLN A 62 10.77 9.15 -17.10
CA GLN A 62 11.10 7.72 -17.01
C GLN A 62 11.28 7.11 -18.41
N ARG A 63 10.37 7.42 -19.35
CA ARG A 63 10.44 6.95 -20.74
C ARG A 63 11.63 7.51 -21.49
N GLN A 64 11.95 8.79 -21.32
CA GLN A 64 13.10 9.44 -21.96
C GLN A 64 14.43 8.85 -21.49
N LEU A 65 14.52 8.45 -20.22
CA LEU A 65 15.69 7.79 -19.64
C LEU A 65 15.81 6.31 -20.04
N GLY A 66 14.84 5.76 -20.78
CA GLY A 66 14.84 4.35 -21.19
C GLY A 66 14.63 3.37 -20.02
N VAL A 67 14.10 3.84 -18.89
CA VAL A 67 13.78 3.00 -17.74
C VAL A 67 12.54 2.18 -18.07
N SER A 68 12.66 0.85 -17.99
CA SER A 68 11.60 -0.10 -18.37
C SER A 68 10.70 -0.53 -17.20
N SER A 69 11.08 -0.21 -15.96
CA SER A 69 10.26 -0.48 -14.78
C SER A 69 8.99 0.38 -14.76
N GLY A 70 7.98 -0.08 -14.03
CA GLY A 70 6.76 0.70 -13.79
C GLY A 70 6.95 1.83 -12.78
N ILE A 71 5.85 2.53 -12.49
CA ILE A 71 5.75 3.51 -11.39
C ILE A 71 4.56 3.13 -10.52
N VAL A 72 4.77 3.09 -9.21
CA VAL A 72 3.69 3.02 -8.22
C VAL A 72 3.35 4.45 -7.80
N LEU A 73 2.17 4.93 -8.18
CA LEU A 73 1.62 6.18 -7.68
C LEU A 73 0.64 5.88 -6.54
N GLY A 74 1.09 6.10 -5.30
CA GLY A 74 0.29 5.97 -4.08
C GLY A 74 -0.56 7.22 -3.85
N VAL A 75 -1.87 7.04 -3.71
CA VAL A 75 -2.84 8.10 -3.44
C VAL A 75 -3.53 7.77 -2.11
N PRO A 76 -3.34 8.56 -1.04
CA PRO A 76 -4.00 8.32 0.23
C PRO A 76 -5.52 8.25 0.06
N VAL A 77 -6.18 7.42 0.86
CA VAL A 77 -7.63 7.53 1.00
C VAL A 77 -7.99 8.87 1.66
N PRO A 78 -9.17 9.43 1.36
CA PRO A 78 -9.67 10.62 2.05
C PRO A 78 -9.75 10.45 3.58
N ASP A 79 -9.45 11.52 4.33
CA ASP A 79 -9.44 11.51 5.81
C ASP A 79 -10.81 11.20 6.43
N ASP A 80 -11.90 11.54 5.75
CA ASP A 80 -13.28 11.25 6.19
C ASP A 80 -13.61 9.75 6.15
N LEU A 81 -12.84 8.95 5.41
CA LEU A 81 -12.90 7.49 5.41
C LEU A 81 -11.87 6.84 6.36
N ALA A 82 -10.98 7.63 6.98
CA ALA A 82 -9.86 7.11 7.77
C ALA A 82 -10.28 6.52 9.13
N ALA A 83 -11.39 6.96 9.72
CA ALA A 83 -11.87 6.42 11.00
C ALA A 83 -12.37 4.97 10.85
N GLU A 84 -13.10 4.68 9.78
CA GLU A 84 -13.54 3.32 9.43
C GLU A 84 -12.33 2.45 9.09
N ALA A 85 -11.35 3.02 8.39
CA ALA A 85 -10.11 2.36 8.06
C ALA A 85 -9.28 1.90 9.26
N ALA A 86 -9.23 2.68 10.35
CA ALA A 86 -8.51 2.28 11.56
C ALA A 86 -9.10 1.01 12.19
N VAL A 87 -10.43 0.83 12.09
CA VAL A 87 -11.11 -0.40 12.55
C VAL A 87 -10.71 -1.58 11.69
N VAL A 88 -10.69 -1.41 10.37
CA VAL A 88 -10.30 -2.46 9.41
C VAL A 88 -8.82 -2.82 9.56
N GLU A 89 -7.95 -1.85 9.84
CA GLU A 89 -6.53 -2.08 10.07
C GLU A 89 -6.28 -2.89 11.35
N GLU A 90 -6.96 -2.55 12.44
CA GLU A 90 -6.87 -3.33 13.68
C GLU A 90 -7.40 -4.75 13.49
N ALA A 91 -8.52 -4.90 12.77
CA ALA A 91 -9.04 -6.21 12.38
C ALA A 91 -8.03 -7.00 11.52
N THR A 92 -7.34 -6.33 10.60
CA THR A 92 -6.32 -6.94 9.73
C THR A 92 -5.12 -7.44 10.55
N ARG A 93 -4.59 -6.62 11.44
CA ARG A 93 -3.49 -6.99 12.35
C ARG A 93 -3.87 -8.19 13.23
N LYS A 94 -5.07 -8.19 13.78
CA LYS A 94 -5.57 -9.32 14.58
C LYS A 94 -5.72 -10.58 13.73
N ALA A 95 -6.29 -10.48 12.53
CA ALA A 95 -6.43 -11.59 11.61
C ALA A 95 -5.07 -12.19 11.19
N LEU A 96 -4.06 -11.35 10.95
CA LEU A 96 -2.70 -11.80 10.64
C LEU A 96 -2.07 -12.58 11.81
N ALA A 97 -2.19 -12.06 13.04
CA ALA A 97 -1.68 -12.75 14.22
C ALA A 97 -2.38 -14.11 14.46
N GLU A 98 -3.70 -14.17 14.26
CA GLU A 98 -4.47 -15.41 14.36
C GLU A 98 -4.11 -16.40 13.23
N CYS A 99 -3.89 -15.90 12.01
CA CYS A 99 -3.45 -16.70 10.86
C CYS A 99 -2.10 -17.38 11.13
N GLU A 100 -1.15 -16.62 11.70
CA GLU A 100 0.17 -17.12 12.08
C GLU A 100 0.09 -18.13 13.23
N ALA A 101 -0.66 -17.81 14.29
CA ALA A 101 -0.85 -18.70 15.44
C ALA A 101 -1.50 -20.05 15.06
N GLN A 102 -2.39 -20.05 14.06
CA GLN A 102 -3.02 -21.26 13.54
C GLN A 102 -2.18 -21.97 12.46
N GLY A 103 -1.05 -21.39 12.05
CA GLY A 103 -0.15 -21.98 11.06
C GLY A 103 -0.72 -22.03 9.64
N VAL A 104 -1.71 -21.17 9.31
CA VAL A 104 -2.31 -21.07 7.97
C VAL A 104 -1.27 -20.53 6.99
N LYS A 105 -1.08 -21.20 5.85
CA LYS A 105 0.00 -20.92 4.91
C LYS A 105 -0.44 -21.01 3.46
N GLY A 106 0.37 -20.46 2.56
CA GLY A 106 0.18 -20.57 1.13
C GLY A 106 -1.13 -19.92 0.65
N ASN A 107 -1.85 -20.62 -0.21
CA ASN A 107 -3.11 -20.15 -0.80
C ASN A 107 -4.26 -20.01 0.20
N GLU A 108 -4.14 -20.56 1.42
CA GLU A 108 -5.18 -20.48 2.45
C GLU A 108 -5.15 -19.16 3.24
N VAL A 109 -4.03 -18.44 3.21
CA VAL A 109 -3.85 -17.16 3.95
C VAL A 109 -4.89 -16.13 3.51
N THR A 110 -5.04 -15.88 2.21
CA THR A 110 -5.93 -14.82 1.73
C THR A 110 -7.42 -15.11 2.06
N PRO A 111 -7.98 -16.30 1.79
CA PRO A 111 -9.34 -16.62 2.22
C PRO A 111 -9.55 -16.51 3.74
N PHE A 112 -8.58 -16.95 4.54
CA PHE A 112 -8.64 -16.83 6.00
C PHE A 112 -8.72 -15.36 6.44
N LEU A 113 -7.80 -14.53 5.95
CA LEU A 113 -7.72 -13.12 6.32
C LEU A 113 -9.00 -12.36 5.95
N LEU A 114 -9.51 -12.55 4.73
CA LEU A 114 -10.73 -11.88 4.27
C LEU A 114 -11.95 -12.27 5.11
N LYS A 115 -12.12 -13.56 5.40
CA LYS A 115 -13.20 -14.04 6.26
C LYS A 115 -13.08 -13.42 7.65
N ARG A 116 -11.87 -13.43 8.22
CA ARG A 116 -11.66 -12.99 9.59
C ARG A 116 -11.81 -11.48 9.77
N ILE A 117 -11.34 -10.68 8.81
CA ILE A 117 -11.55 -9.24 8.80
C ILE A 117 -13.05 -8.94 8.79
N ASN A 118 -13.83 -9.59 7.91
CA ASN A 118 -15.28 -9.41 7.85
C ASN A 118 -15.98 -9.80 9.17
N GLU A 119 -15.55 -10.86 9.85
CA GLU A 119 -16.09 -11.21 11.18
C GLU A 119 -15.80 -10.17 12.26
N LEU A 120 -14.68 -9.45 12.14
CA LEU A 120 -14.23 -8.46 13.13
C LEU A 120 -14.81 -7.06 12.87
N THR A 121 -15.16 -6.74 11.62
CA THR A 121 -15.65 -5.42 11.21
C THR A 121 -17.17 -5.36 11.03
N GLY A 122 -17.85 -6.51 10.98
CA GLY A 122 -19.27 -6.60 10.59
C GLY A 122 -19.46 -6.52 9.08
#